data_AF-A0A7Y2ZVT9-F1
#
_entry.id   AF-A0A7Y2ZVT9-F1
#
_cell.length_a   1.000
_cell.length_b   1.000
_cell.length_c   1.000
_cell.angle_alpha   90.00
_cell.angle_beta   90.00
_cell.angle_gamma   90.00
#
_symmetry.space_group_name_H-M   'P 1'
#
loop_
_entity.id
_entity.type
_entity.pdbx_description
1 polymer ?
#
loop_
_entity_poly.entity_id
_entity_poly.type
_entity_poly.pdbx_seq_one_letter_code
_entity_poly.pdbx_strand_id
1 'polypeptide(L)'
;MGFTTMNVFETGLDMVGITLSCVIISYLIFNRIKYNQMILSKKHKNNLSTFNSKVAVKMIKQQTERSFDTIYDTINREQRKCKRLMEKEELKDARHLMMIMEKGHLVNEVINTNLMGEITADIAVDPYEEITRLANTGLDVQKISEKIGVPPGEVELYLKLNKNYTYN
;
A
#
# COMPACT_ATOMS: atom_id res chain seq x y z
N MET A 1 -59.18 -68.67 60.67
CA MET A 1 -58.07 -68.30 59.76
C MET A 1 -58.18 -66.85 59.24
N GLY A 2 -58.70 -65.89 60.02
CA GLY A 2 -58.91 -64.51 59.56
C GLY A 2 -57.85 -63.49 60.03
N PHE A 3 -57.10 -63.79 61.09
CA PHE A 3 -56.15 -62.83 61.68
C PHE A 3 -54.79 -62.79 60.96
N THR A 4 -54.39 -63.87 60.28
CA THR A 4 -53.14 -63.91 59.52
C THR A 4 -53.23 -63.18 58.19
N THR A 5 -54.42 -63.04 57.59
CA THR A 5 -54.58 -62.38 56.29
C THR A 5 -54.60 -60.85 56.40
N MET A 6 -55.12 -60.28 57.50
CA MET A 6 -55.10 -58.82 57.73
C MET A 6 -53.67 -58.28 57.93
N ASN A 7 -52.84 -58.96 58.73
CA ASN A 7 -51.47 -58.51 58.99
C ASN A 7 -50.58 -58.54 57.75
N VAL A 8 -50.82 -59.48 56.82
CA VAL A 8 -50.07 -59.57 55.55
C VAL A 8 -50.46 -58.43 54.61
N PHE A 9 -51.73 -58.02 54.62
CA PHE A 9 -52.22 -56.89 53.83
C PHE A 9 -51.67 -55.55 54.34
N GLU A 10 -51.66 -55.36 55.66
CA GLU A 10 -51.13 -54.15 56.30
C GLU A 10 -49.61 -54.03 56.08
N THR A 11 -48.86 -55.11 56.28
CA THR A 11 -47.42 -55.16 56.00
C THR A 11 -47.11 -54.94 54.51
N GLY A 12 -47.96 -55.45 53.62
CA GLY A 12 -47.83 -55.26 52.17
C GLY A 12 -48.02 -53.81 51.75
N LEU A 13 -49.03 -53.13 52.31
CA LEU A 13 -49.30 -51.72 52.04
C LEU A 13 -48.16 -50.81 52.53
N ASP A 14 -47.64 -51.07 53.73
CA ASP A 14 -46.50 -50.33 54.27
C ASP A 14 -45.26 -50.49 53.37
N MET A 15 -45.00 -51.71 52.90
CA MET A 15 -43.85 -51.96 52.02
C MET A 15 -43.99 -51.24 50.67
N VAL A 16 -45.19 -51.18 50.11
CA VAL A 16 -45.45 -50.38 48.90
C VAL A 16 -45.23 -48.89 49.17
N GLY A 17 -45.69 -48.37 50.32
CA GLY A 17 -45.52 -46.98 50.71
C GLY A 17 -44.05 -46.58 50.90
N ILE A 18 -43.25 -47.43 51.55
CA ILE A 18 -41.81 -47.24 51.72
C ILE A 18 -41.10 -47.27 50.36
N THR A 19 -41.48 -48.21 49.49
CA THR A 19 -40.90 -48.32 48.14
C THR A 19 -41.18 -47.06 47.32
N LEU A 20 -42.43 -46.56 47.34
CA LEU A 20 -42.83 -45.35 46.62
C LEU A 20 -42.07 -44.12 47.16
N SER A 21 -41.93 -44.02 48.48
CA SER A 21 -41.18 -42.96 49.14
C SER A 21 -39.71 -42.97 48.74
N CYS A 22 -39.08 -44.14 48.69
CA CYS A 22 -37.69 -44.29 48.20
C CYS A 22 -37.55 -43.82 46.76
N VAL A 23 -38.46 -44.21 45.86
CA VAL A 23 -38.42 -43.79 44.45
C VAL A 23 -38.55 -42.27 44.31
N ILE A 24 -39.46 -41.65 45.05
CA ILE A 24 -39.64 -40.19 45.04
C ILE A 24 -38.38 -39.49 45.54
N ILE A 25 -37.79 -39.95 46.64
CA ILE A 25 -36.56 -39.37 47.21
C ILE A 25 -35.40 -39.51 46.21
N SER A 26 -35.20 -40.71 45.64
CA SER A 26 -34.17 -40.94 44.63
C SER A 26 -34.37 -40.05 43.40
N TYR A 27 -35.62 -39.90 42.93
CA TYR A 27 -35.94 -39.02 41.80
C TYR A 27 -35.59 -37.55 42.10
N LEU A 28 -35.93 -37.05 43.30
CA LEU A 28 -35.61 -35.68 43.71
C LEU A 28 -34.10 -35.45 43.81
N ILE A 29 -33.34 -36.40 44.36
CA ILE A 29 -31.87 -36.32 44.43
C ILE A 29 -31.27 -36.30 43.03
N PHE A 30 -31.71 -37.20 42.14
CA PHE A 30 -31.18 -37.29 40.79
C PHE A 30 -31.49 -36.02 39.99
N ASN A 31 -32.72 -35.50 40.11
CA ASN A 31 -33.13 -34.27 39.45
C ASN A 31 -32.33 -33.07 39.97
N ARG A 32 -32.08 -32.99 41.29
CA ARG A 32 -31.27 -31.94 41.90
C ARG A 32 -29.83 -31.97 41.41
N ILE A 33 -29.20 -33.15 41.35
CA ILE A 33 -27.82 -33.31 40.84
C ILE A 33 -27.75 -32.90 39.37
N LYS A 34 -28.69 -33.36 38.54
CA LYS A 34 -28.74 -33.05 37.11
C LYS A 34 -28.92 -31.54 36.86
N TYR A 35 -29.80 -30.91 37.63
CA TYR A 35 -30.02 -29.46 37.53
C TYR A 35 -28.78 -28.67 37.96
N ASN A 36 -28.13 -29.09 39.05
CA ASN A 36 -26.91 -28.44 39.53
C ASN A 36 -25.74 -28.62 38.55
N GLN A 37 -25.61 -29.79 37.93
CA GLN A 37 -24.62 -30.05 36.87
C GLN A 37 -24.89 -29.23 35.61
N MET A 38 -26.16 -29.06 35.19
CA MET A 38 -26.51 -28.18 34.07
C MET A 38 -26.15 -26.72 34.35
N ILE A 39 -26.39 -26.23 35.56
CA ILE A 39 -26.02 -24.86 35.95
C ILE A 39 -24.50 -24.69 35.96
N LEU A 40 -23.77 -25.65 36.55
CA LEU A 40 -22.31 -25.58 36.64
C LEU A 40 -21.66 -25.64 35.25
N SER A 41 -22.13 -26.53 34.37
CA SER A 41 -21.63 -26.67 33.00
C SER A 41 -21.95 -25.44 32.15
N LYS A 42 -23.12 -24.83 32.31
CA LYS A 42 -23.48 -23.57 31.63
C LYS A 42 -22.57 -22.42 32.07
N LYS A 43 -22.27 -22.32 33.38
CA LYS A 43 -21.34 -21.31 33.92
C LYS A 43 -19.91 -21.53 33.41
N HIS A 44 -19.46 -22.79 33.37
CA HIS A 44 -18.14 -23.15 32.85
C HIS A 44 -18.00 -22.85 31.36
N LYS A 45 -18.99 -23.22 30.54
CA LYS A 45 -19.02 -22.96 29.10
C LYS A 45 -19.00 -21.47 28.77
N ASN A 46 -19.77 -20.66 29.51
CA ASN A 46 -19.76 -19.21 29.33
C ASN A 46 -18.39 -18.60 29.67
N ASN A 47 -17.78 -19.00 30.79
CA ASN A 47 -16.44 -18.52 31.17
C ASN A 47 -15.35 -18.92 30.15
N LEU A 48 -15.42 -20.14 29.62
CA LEU A 48 -14.50 -20.62 28.59
C LEU A 48 -14.64 -19.81 27.29
N SER A 49 -15.87 -19.50 26.88
CA SER A 49 -16.12 -18.67 25.69
C SER A 49 -15.58 -17.25 25.85
N THR A 50 -15.76 -16.64 27.02
CA THR A 50 -15.24 -15.30 27.35
C THR A 50 -13.72 -15.27 27.45
N PHE A 51 -13.11 -16.34 27.96
CA PHE A 51 -11.65 -16.48 27.98
C PHE A 51 -11.08 -16.60 26.56
N ASN A 52 -11.66 -17.47 25.73
CA ASN A 52 -11.23 -17.66 24.35
C ASN A 52 -11.35 -16.39 23.52
N SER A 53 -12.44 -15.61 23.67
CA SER A 53 -12.57 -14.33 22.97
C SER A 53 -11.53 -13.31 23.44
N LYS A 54 -11.25 -13.23 24.75
CA LYS A 54 -10.25 -12.32 25.31
C LYS A 54 -8.82 -12.70 24.89
N VAL A 55 -8.52 -13.98 24.79
CA VAL A 55 -7.23 -14.49 24.30
C VAL A 55 -7.09 -14.21 22.80
N ALA A 56 -8.13 -14.47 22.00
CA ALA A 56 -8.13 -14.17 20.56
C ALA A 56 -7.90 -12.68 20.30
N VAL A 57 -8.59 -11.79 21.03
CA VAL A 57 -8.39 -10.33 20.93
C VAL A 57 -6.97 -9.92 21.30
N LYS A 58 -6.39 -10.50 22.36
CA LYS A 58 -4.98 -10.23 22.72
C LYS A 58 -4.00 -10.73 21.66
N MET A 59 -4.22 -11.92 21.09
CA MET A 59 -3.40 -12.45 20.02
C MET A 59 -3.48 -11.60 18.75
N ILE A 60 -4.67 -11.16 18.35
CA ILE A 60 -4.86 -10.25 17.21
C ILE A 60 -4.11 -8.95 17.47
N LYS A 61 -4.28 -8.33 18.66
CA LYS A 61 -3.56 -7.11 19.02
C LYS A 61 -2.04 -7.27 18.90
N GLN A 62 -1.50 -8.38 19.42
CA GLN A 62 -0.06 -8.66 19.38
C GLN A 62 0.45 -8.96 17.96
N GLN A 63 -0.37 -9.60 17.13
CA GLN A 63 -0.04 -9.87 15.73
C GLN A 63 -0.08 -8.57 14.91
N THR A 64 -1.07 -7.71 15.14
CA THR A 64 -1.19 -6.40 14.54
C THR A 64 -0.02 -5.49 14.92
N GLU A 65 0.41 -5.48 16.19
CA GLU A 65 1.56 -4.71 16.66
C GLU A 65 2.86 -5.12 15.94
N ARG A 66 3.12 -6.43 15.80
CA ARG A 66 4.26 -6.94 15.02
C ARG A 66 4.19 -6.60 13.52
N SER A 67 2.99 -6.62 12.95
CA SER A 67 2.78 -6.21 11.56
C SER A 67 3.05 -4.71 11.38
N PHE A 68 2.63 -3.88 12.34
CA PHE A 68 2.91 -2.44 12.30
C PHE A 68 4.40 -2.12 12.42
N ASP A 69 5.14 -2.81 13.29
CA ASP A 69 6.61 -2.65 13.36
C ASP A 69 7.28 -2.99 12.02
N THR A 70 6.86 -4.08 11.39
CA THR A 70 7.41 -4.51 10.10
C THR A 70 7.09 -3.50 8.99
N ILE A 71 5.89 -2.94 8.99
CA ILE A 71 5.46 -1.89 8.04
C ILE A 71 6.28 -0.61 8.30
N TYR A 72 6.43 -0.21 9.55
CA TYR A 72 7.20 0.98 9.93
C TYR A 72 8.65 0.88 9.47
N ASP A 73 9.31 -0.26 9.72
CA ASP A 73 10.68 -0.51 9.26
C ASP A 73 10.80 -0.50 7.73
N THR A 74 9.80 -1.06 7.04
CA THR A 74 9.77 -1.08 5.58
C THR A 74 9.62 0.34 5.02
N ILE A 75 8.71 1.16 5.58
CA ILE A 75 8.54 2.56 5.21
C ILE A 75 9.84 3.34 5.42
N ASN A 76 10.49 3.16 6.58
CA ASN A 76 11.76 3.83 6.88
C ASN A 76 12.90 3.39 5.95
N ARG A 77 12.87 2.14 5.48
CA ARG A 77 13.84 1.63 4.51
C ARG A 77 13.61 2.22 3.13
N GLU A 78 12.37 2.28 2.68
CA GLU A 78 12.01 2.86 1.38
C GLU A 78 12.24 4.38 1.35
N GLN A 79 11.94 5.11 2.43
CA GLN A 79 12.29 6.53 2.53
C GLN A 79 13.80 6.78 2.42
N ARG A 80 14.62 5.98 3.12
CA ARG A 80 16.09 6.06 3.03
C ARG A 80 16.62 5.65 1.65
N LYS A 81 15.92 4.78 0.94
CA LYS A 81 16.27 4.37 -0.43
C LYS A 81 15.91 5.45 -1.43
N CYS A 82 14.73 6.05 -1.31
CA CYS A 82 14.27 7.18 -2.13
C CYS A 82 15.22 8.38 -1.99
N LYS A 83 15.59 8.74 -0.75
CA LYS A 83 16.54 9.84 -0.50
C LYS A 83 17.90 9.61 -1.18
N ARG A 84 18.43 8.38 -1.09
CA ARG A 84 19.69 8.00 -1.75
C ARG A 84 19.62 8.01 -3.27
N LEU A 85 18.46 7.73 -3.85
CA LEU A 85 18.27 7.80 -5.30
C LEU A 85 18.18 9.24 -5.78
N MET A 86 17.44 10.10 -5.06
CA MET A 86 17.41 11.55 -5.30
C MET A 86 18.82 12.17 -5.24
N GLU A 87 19.57 11.92 -4.17
CA GLU A 87 20.94 12.45 -4.03
C GLU A 87 21.87 11.95 -5.16
N LYS A 88 21.68 10.72 -5.65
CA LYS A 88 22.46 10.19 -6.79
C LYS A 88 22.07 10.84 -8.12
N GLU A 89 20.79 11.15 -8.29
CA GLU A 89 20.28 11.79 -9.50
C GLU A 89 20.74 13.26 -9.56
N GLU A 90 20.62 14.00 -8.45
CA GLU A 90 21.14 15.37 -8.32
C GLU A 90 22.66 15.43 -8.54
N LEU A 91 23.41 14.46 -8.02
CA LEU A 91 24.88 14.43 -8.16
C LEU A 91 25.32 13.95 -9.55
N LYS A 92 24.46 13.22 -10.27
CA LYS A 92 24.68 12.87 -11.68
C LYS A 92 24.39 14.07 -12.58
N ASP A 93 23.33 14.82 -12.29
CA ASP A 93 22.96 16.04 -13.00
C ASP A 93 24.02 17.14 -12.80
N ALA A 94 24.46 17.36 -11.55
CA ALA A 94 25.55 18.28 -11.23
C ALA A 94 26.87 17.90 -11.91
N ARG A 95 27.21 16.61 -11.98
CA ARG A 95 28.39 16.15 -12.73
C ARG A 95 28.25 16.35 -14.24
N HIS A 96 27.06 16.13 -14.78
CA HIS A 96 26.81 16.36 -16.19
C HIS A 96 26.94 17.85 -16.53
N LEU A 97 26.44 18.72 -15.66
CA LEU A 97 26.53 20.17 -15.80
C LEU A 97 27.99 20.66 -15.66
N MET A 98 28.74 20.10 -14.71
CA MET A 98 30.18 20.37 -14.55
C MET A 98 31.00 19.92 -15.76
N MET A 99 30.69 18.75 -16.34
CA MET A 99 31.36 18.25 -17.55
C MET A 99 31.03 19.09 -18.79
N ILE A 100 29.80 19.62 -18.91
CA ILE A 100 29.44 20.58 -19.96
C ILE A 100 30.21 21.88 -19.77
N MET A 101 30.33 22.37 -18.53
CA MET A 101 31.04 23.60 -18.22
C MET A 101 32.56 23.48 -18.47
N GLU A 102 33.16 22.33 -18.13
CA GLU A 102 34.57 22.03 -18.42
C GLU A 102 34.83 21.93 -19.93
N LYS A 103 33.95 21.26 -20.68
CA LYS A 103 34.02 21.23 -22.15
C LYS A 103 33.81 22.60 -22.78
N GLY A 104 32.89 23.41 -22.25
CA GLY A 104 32.67 24.80 -22.69
C GLY A 104 33.88 25.70 -22.41
N HIS A 105 34.59 25.48 -21.30
CA HIS A 105 35.80 26.20 -20.96
C HIS A 105 36.98 25.82 -21.87
N LEU A 106 37.14 24.52 -22.16
CA LEU A 106 38.13 24.03 -23.14
C LEU A 106 37.85 24.56 -24.56
N VAL A 107 36.58 24.66 -24.96
CA VAL A 107 36.19 25.28 -26.24
C VAL A 107 36.54 26.78 -26.25
N ASN A 108 36.32 27.50 -25.16
CA ASN A 108 36.67 28.93 -25.08
C ASN A 108 38.19 29.18 -25.10
N GLU A 109 39.00 28.30 -24.52
CA GLU A 109 40.46 28.43 -24.50
C GLU A 109 41.10 28.10 -25.86
N VAL A 110 40.54 27.15 -26.61
CA VAL A 110 40.97 26.82 -27.98
C VAL A 110 40.50 27.86 -29.01
N ILE A 111 39.34 28.50 -28.79
CA ILE A 111 38.88 29.61 -29.64
C ILE A 111 39.80 30.83 -29.49
N ASN A 112 40.28 31.13 -28.27
CA ASN A 112 41.08 32.33 -28.03
C ASN A 112 42.54 32.22 -28.53
N THR A 113 43.04 31.00 -28.73
CA THR A 113 44.41 30.76 -29.23
C THR A 113 44.50 30.62 -30.75
N ASN A 114 43.39 30.31 -31.44
CA ASN A 114 43.35 30.20 -32.90
C ASN A 114 42.82 31.45 -33.63
N LEU A 115 42.47 32.53 -32.93
CA LEU A 115 41.86 33.74 -33.51
C LEU A 115 42.87 34.77 -34.06
N MET A 116 44.03 34.33 -34.56
CA MET A 116 44.99 35.19 -35.29
C MET A 116 45.46 34.58 -36.62
N GLY A 117 44.59 33.80 -37.27
CA GLY A 117 44.85 33.22 -38.58
C GLY A 117 43.58 33.00 -39.38
N GLU A 118 43.20 34.01 -40.15
CA GLU A 118 42.73 33.83 -41.53
C GLU A 118 41.42 33.03 -41.80
N ILE A 119 40.32 33.78 -41.90
CA ILE A 119 39.34 33.79 -43.01
C ILE A 119 38.52 32.50 -43.32
N THR A 120 37.19 32.65 -43.17
CA THR A 120 36.05 31.95 -43.80
C THR A 120 35.82 30.46 -43.53
N ALA A 121 34.79 30.14 -42.73
CA ALA A 121 33.66 29.27 -43.12
C ALA A 121 32.74 28.96 -41.91
N ASP A 122 31.44 29.20 -42.10
CA ASP A 122 30.31 28.55 -41.42
C ASP A 122 30.23 28.66 -39.88
N ILE A 123 29.83 29.85 -39.42
CA ILE A 123 29.12 29.95 -38.14
C ILE A 123 27.80 29.20 -38.36
N ALA A 124 27.67 28.00 -37.79
CA ALA A 124 26.44 27.23 -37.79
C ALA A 124 25.32 28.09 -37.17
N VAL A 125 24.56 28.78 -38.04
CA VAL A 125 23.36 29.52 -37.67
C VAL A 125 22.39 28.50 -37.10
N ASP A 126 21.92 28.74 -35.88
CA ASP A 126 20.96 27.85 -35.22
C ASP A 126 19.75 27.65 -36.15
N PRO A 127 19.47 26.42 -36.60
CA PRO A 127 18.38 26.15 -37.55
C PRO A 127 17.02 26.64 -37.03
N TYR A 128 16.85 26.74 -35.70
CA TYR A 128 15.62 27.22 -35.08
C TYR A 128 15.48 28.75 -35.09
N GLU A 129 16.59 29.48 -35.02
CA GLU A 129 16.59 30.93 -35.18
C GLU A 129 16.26 31.31 -36.64
N GLU A 130 16.77 30.51 -37.59
CA GLU A 130 16.47 30.66 -39.01
C GLU A 130 14.99 30.33 -39.34
N ILE A 131 14.37 29.36 -38.65
CA ILE A 131 12.92 29.09 -38.76
C ILE A 131 12.11 30.35 -38.41
N THR A 132 12.47 31.03 -37.31
CA THR A 132 11.77 32.26 -36.89
C THR A 132 11.97 33.39 -37.90
N ARG A 133 13.19 33.54 -38.45
CA ARG A 133 13.49 34.55 -39.45
C ARG A 133 12.73 34.33 -40.76
N LEU A 134 12.69 33.09 -41.26
CA LEU A 134 11.99 32.77 -42.50
C LEU A 134 10.47 32.83 -42.34
N ALA A 135 9.95 32.42 -41.19
CA ALA A 135 8.54 32.60 -40.89
C ALA A 135 8.17 34.11 -40.91
N ASN A 136 9.07 35.00 -40.45
CA ASN A 136 8.77 36.46 -40.34
C ASN A 136 8.67 37.12 -41.71
N THR A 137 9.19 36.45 -42.74
CA THR A 137 9.06 36.85 -44.13
C THR A 137 7.78 36.34 -44.80
N GLY A 138 6.89 35.64 -44.07
CA GLY A 138 5.62 35.11 -44.59
C GLY A 138 5.78 33.86 -45.44
N LEU A 139 6.88 33.13 -45.27
CA LEU A 139 7.19 31.93 -46.05
C LEU A 139 6.40 30.72 -45.53
N ASP A 140 5.87 29.92 -46.45
CA ASP A 140 5.09 28.73 -46.10
C ASP A 140 5.95 27.65 -45.43
N VAL A 141 5.35 26.89 -44.51
CA VAL A 141 6.01 25.89 -43.66
C VAL A 141 6.77 24.83 -44.49
N GLN A 142 6.23 24.42 -45.64
CA GLN A 142 6.90 23.46 -46.51
C GLN A 142 8.19 24.03 -47.12
N LYS A 143 8.19 25.31 -47.48
CA LYS A 143 9.37 25.98 -48.05
C LYS A 143 10.45 26.25 -47.01
N ILE A 144 10.05 26.51 -45.76
CA ILE A 144 10.99 26.65 -44.63
C ILE A 144 11.65 25.30 -44.34
N SER A 145 10.85 24.23 -44.32
CA SER A 145 11.32 22.86 -44.12
C SER A 145 12.35 22.44 -45.17
N GLU A 146 12.08 22.69 -46.46
CA GLU A 146 13.03 22.38 -47.55
C GLU A 146 14.31 23.19 -47.47
N LYS A 147 14.24 24.45 -47.03
CA LYS A 147 15.38 25.37 -46.99
C LYS A 147 16.34 25.12 -45.82
N ILE A 148 15.81 24.65 -44.69
CA ILE A 148 16.59 24.39 -43.46
C ILE A 148 16.89 22.89 -43.31
N GLY A 149 16.21 22.02 -44.06
CA GLY A 149 16.40 20.57 -43.98
C GLY A 149 15.76 19.92 -42.74
N VAL A 150 14.81 20.62 -42.11
CA VAL A 150 14.10 20.18 -40.90
C VAL A 150 12.70 19.69 -41.29
N PRO A 151 12.19 18.58 -40.73
CA PRO A 151 10.85 18.07 -41.04
C PRO A 151 9.74 19.12 -40.87
N PRO A 152 8.72 19.14 -41.75
CA PRO A 152 7.69 20.18 -41.71
C PRO A 152 6.89 20.18 -40.39
N GLY A 153 6.71 19.01 -39.78
CA GLY A 153 6.05 18.90 -38.47
C GLY A 153 6.86 19.50 -37.31
N GLU A 154 8.18 19.51 -37.42
CA GLU A 154 9.08 20.12 -36.43
C GLU A 154 9.11 21.65 -36.56
N VAL A 155 9.09 22.15 -37.80
CA VAL A 155 8.88 23.59 -38.07
C VAL A 155 7.53 24.06 -37.54
N GLU A 156 6.45 23.33 -37.79
CA GLU A 156 5.11 23.66 -37.30
C GLU A 156 5.05 23.65 -35.77
N LEU A 157 5.64 22.63 -35.14
CA LEU A 157 5.70 22.52 -33.68
C LEU A 157 6.49 23.67 -33.07
N TYR A 158 7.64 24.02 -33.65
CA TYR A 158 8.49 25.10 -33.19
C TYR A 158 7.76 26.46 -33.28
N LEU A 159 7.08 26.74 -34.40
CA LEU A 159 6.30 27.96 -34.57
C LEU A 159 5.12 28.04 -33.58
N LYS A 160 4.45 26.91 -33.27
CA LYS A 160 3.38 26.84 -32.27
C LYS A 160 3.87 27.06 -30.84
N LEU A 161 5.06 26.54 -30.52
CA LEU A 161 5.67 26.68 -29.19
C LEU A 161 6.21 28.09 -28.96
N ASN A 162 6.78 28.72 -29.98
CA ASN A 162 7.43 30.03 -29.88
C ASN A 162 6.47 31.23 -29.97
N LYS A 163 5.22 31.06 -29.50
CA LYS A 163 4.06 32.00 -29.50
C LYS A 163 4.38 33.50 -29.69
N ASN A 164 4.70 33.86 -30.93
CA ASN A 164 4.59 35.19 -31.53
C ASN A 164 4.12 35.10 -33.01
N TYR A 165 3.82 33.89 -33.51
CA TYR A 165 3.15 33.70 -34.80
C TYR A 165 1.65 33.79 -34.63
N THR A 166 1.13 34.99 -34.86
CA THR A 166 -0.31 35.21 -34.96
C THR A 166 -0.70 34.82 -36.38
N TYR A 167 -1.51 33.77 -36.54
CA TYR A 167 -2.17 33.47 -37.80
C TYR A 167 -3.00 34.69 -38.22
N ASN A 168 -2.67 35.27 -39.36
CA ASN A 168 -3.57 36.12 -40.14
C ASN A 168 -3.83 35.40 -41.46
#